data_AF-A0AAV0HT32-F1
#
_entry.id   AF-A0AAV0HT32-F1
#
_cell.length_a   1.000
_cell.length_b   1.000
_cell.length_c   1.000
_cell.angle_alpha   90.00
_cell.angle_beta   90.00
_cell.angle_gamma   90.00
#
_symmetry.space_group_name_H-M   'P 1'
#
loop_
_entity.id
_entity.type
_entity.pdbx_description
1 polymer ?
#
loop_
_entity_poly.entity_id
_entity_poly.type
_entity_poly.pdbx_seq_one_letter_code
_entity_poly.pdbx_strand_id
1 'polypeptide(L)' 'MVCPSGYIGAVIGKGGAIINQIRQETGAGIKVHSSAADDCLIAISAREV' A
#
# COMPACT_ATOMS: atom_id res chain seq x y z
N MET A 1 -2.34 3.24 8.28
CA MET A 1 -3.66 3.66 7.76
C MET A 1 -4.53 2.42 7.59
N VAL A 2 -5.83 2.52 7.89
CA VAL A 2 -6.81 1.44 7.62
C VAL A 2 -7.56 1.79 6.33
N CYS A 3 -7.74 0.83 5.43
CA CYS A 3 -8.41 1.00 4.16
C CYS A 3 -9.39 -0.17 3.95
N PRO A 4 -10.66 0.06 3.60
CA PRO A 4 -11.57 -1.04 3.32
C PRO A 4 -11.04 -1.89 2.16
N SER A 5 -11.13 -3.20 2.31
CA SER A 5 -10.60 -4.19 1.36
C SER A 5 -11.09 -3.97 -0.07
N GLY A 6 -12.32 -3.47 -0.26
CA GLY A 6 -12.88 -3.12 -1.57
C GLY A 6 -12.11 -2.03 -2.34
N TYR A 7 -11.33 -1.19 -1.65
CA TYR A 7 -10.58 -0.09 -2.27
C TYR A 7 -9.08 -0.38 -2.43
N ILE A 8 -8.56 -1.47 -1.84
CA ILE A 8 -7.12 -1.74 -1.85
C ILE A 8 -6.56 -1.96 -3.28
N GLY A 9 -7.39 -2.50 -4.17
CA GLY A 9 -7.03 -2.72 -5.57
C GLY A 9 -6.68 -1.44 -6.31
N ALA A 10 -7.30 -0.31 -5.96
CA ALA A 10 -7.00 1.00 -6.55
C ALA A 10 -5.62 1.51 -6.11
N VAL A 11 -5.22 1.23 -4.87
CA VAL A 11 -3.89 1.60 -4.34
C VAL A 11 -2.79 0.71 -4.91
N ILE A 12 -3.05 -0.60 -5.03
CA ILE A 12 -2.09 -1.56 -5.60
C ILE A 12 -1.92 -1.30 -7.10
N GLY A 13 -3.03 -1.08 -7.82
CA GLY A 13 -3.05 -1.00 -9.28
C GLY A 13 -2.85 -2.36 -9.95
N LYS A 14 -3.10 -2.42 -11.26
CA LYS A 14 -2.92 -3.66 -12.05
C LYS A 14 -1.47 -4.15 -11.93
N GLY A 15 -1.28 -5.38 -11.46
CA GLY A 15 0.05 -5.97 -11.28
C GLY A 15 0.94 -5.24 -10.25
N GLY A 16 0.37 -4.41 -9.37
CA GLY A 16 1.15 -3.60 -8.42
C GLY A 16 1.78 -2.34 -9.02
N ALA A 17 1.39 -1.91 -10.22
CA ALA A 17 2.03 -0.78 -10.91
C ALA A 17 2.01 0.52 -10.09
N ILE A 18 0.86 0.88 -9.50
CA ILE A 18 0.68 2.14 -8.76
C ILE A 18 1.53 2.13 -7.49
N ILE A 19 1.39 1.09 -6.65
CA ILE A 19 2.16 1.01 -5.40
C ILE A 19 3.68 0.96 -5.65
N ASN A 20 4.12 0.32 -6.74
CA ASN A 20 5.53 0.28 -7.11
C ASN A 20 6.04 1.63 -7.60
N GLN A 21 5.24 2.39 -8.34
CA GLN A 21 5.58 3.75 -8.74
C GLN A 21 5.75 4.64 -7.50
N ILE A 22 4.81 4.62 -6.56
CA ILE A 22 4.89 5.42 -5.33
C ILE A 22 6.15 5.07 -4.53
N ARG A 23 6.47 3.77 -4.38
CA ARG A 23 7.71 3.33 -3.70
C ARG A 23 8.96 3.88 -4.37
N GLN A 24 9.00 3.91 -5.71
CA GLN A 24 10.15 4.40 -6.49
C GLN A 24 10.29 5.93 -6.40
N GLU A 25 9.18 6.66 -6.53
CA GLU A 25 9.19 8.13 -6.49
C GLU A 25 9.50 8.68 -5.10
N THR A 26 8.99 8.03 -4.06
CA THR A 26 9.11 8.53 -2.68
C THR A 26 10.26 7.89 -1.89
N GLY A 27 10.74 6.72 -2.31
CA GLY A 27 11.67 5.90 -1.52
C GLY A 27 11.04 5.28 -0.25
N ALA A 28 9.73 5.48 -0.03
CA ALA A 28 9.06 4.98 1.16
C ALA A 28 8.84 3.47 1.12
N GLY A 29 8.97 2.83 2.28
CA GLY A 29 8.58 1.44 2.48
C GLY A 29 7.06 1.34 2.65
N ILE A 30 6.37 0.80 1.65
CA ILE A 30 4.90 0.59 1.71
C ILE A 30 4.61 -0.91 1.86
N LYS A 31 3.94 -1.30 2.94
CA LYS A 31 3.48 -2.68 3.19
C LYS A 31 1.96 -2.71 3.31
N VAL A 32 1.34 -3.72 2.71
CA VAL A 32 -0.11 -3.95 2.77
C VAL A 32 -0.33 -5.27 3.48
N HIS A 33 -1.09 -5.22 4.57
CA HIS A 33 -1.54 -6.39 5.32
C HIS A 33 -3.04 -6.53 5.08
N SER A 34 -3.42 -7.57 4.33
CA SER A 34 -4.82 -7.94 4.18
C SER A 34 -5.16 -8.95 5.27
N SER A 35 -6.16 -8.63 6.10
CA SER A 35 -6.83 -9.63 6.93
C SER A 35 -8.05 -10.15 6.16
N ALA A 36 -8.59 -11.31 6.54
CA ALA A 36 -9.85 -11.81 6.01
C ALA A 36 -11.07 -10.98 6.48
N ALA A 37 -10.86 -10.09 7.46
CA ALA A 37 -11.82 -9.09 7.87
C ALA A 37 -11.86 -7.93 6.87
N ASP A 38 -12.98 -7.21 6.79
CA ASP A 38 -13.32 -6.21 5.77
C ASP A 38 -12.29 -5.08 5.51
N ASP A 39 -11.27 -4.95 6.37
CA ASP A 39 -10.25 -3.91 6.34
C ASP A 39 -8.83 -4.43 6.03
N CYS A 40 -8.10 -3.64 5.26
CA CYS A 40 -6.67 -3.75 4.98
C CYS A 40 -5.88 -2.71 5.78
N LEU A 41 -4.73 -3.11 6.32
CA LEU A 41 -3.78 -2.22 6.97
C LEU A 41 -2.66 -1.86 6.01
N ILE A 42 -2.50 -0.56 5.75
CA ILE A 42 -1.40 -0.04 4.94
C ILE A 42 -0.41 0.64 5.89
N ALA A 43 0.81 0.13 5.93
CA ALA A 43 1.93 0.67 6.68
C ALA A 43 2.89 1.38 5.72
N ILE A 44 3.19 2.65 6.01
CA ILE A 44 4.12 3.48 5.26
C ILE A 44 5.24 3.88 6.21
N SER A 45 6.48 3.57 5.85
CA SER A 45 7.68 3.98 6.58
C SER A 45 8.52 4.92 5.71
N ALA A 46 8.90 6.07 6.26
CA ALA A 46 9.91 6.92 5.66
C ALA A 46 11.28 6.25 5.78
N ARG A 47 12.16 6.54 4.81
CA ARG A 47 13.57 6.16 4.88
C ARG A 47 14.34 7.42 5.24
N GLU A 48 14.77 7.52 6.50
CA GLU A 48 15.73 8.55 6.90
C GLU A 48 17.12 8.09 6.40
N VAL A 49 17.79 8.94 5.63
CA VAL A 49 19.17 8.74 5.13
C VAL A 49 20.16 9.57 5.91
#